data_AF-A0A8T2P088-F1
#
_entry.id   AF-A0A8T2P088-F1
#
_cell.length_a   1.000
_cell.length_b   1.000
_cell.length_c   1.000
_cell.angle_alpha   90.00
_cell.angle_beta   90.00
_cell.angle_gamma   90.00
#
_symmetry.space_group_name_H-M   'P 1'
#
loop_
_entity.id
_entity.type
_entity.pdbx_description
1 polymer ?
#
loop_
_entity_poly.entity_id
_entity_poly.type
_entity_poly.pdbx_seq_one_letter_code
_entity_poly.pdbx_strand_id
1 'polypeptide(L)'
;MAMSTCCINGKIFEWTLISRRSCFRAGVRYYVRGIDTEGHAANFVETEQIVQYSGGKASFVQTRGSIPFYWSQRPNLKYKPTPLISKTINQLDGFQRHFDSQIILYGKQVILNLVNQKGCEKPLEQAFAQMVSNLNNGMVRYIAFDFHKECSRMRWDRLQILVDAVSEMQDEFGYFLVDSEGKVLEHQEGTFRSNCMDCLDRTNVIQSLLARRSLNSQLQRLGVLHMGQKVEEQADFEKMYKNGQGKGLSGAW
;
A
#
# COMPACT_ATOMS: atom_id res chain seq x y z
N MET A 1 11.05 -4.32 -11.35
CA MET A 1 11.74 -5.08 -10.29
C MET A 1 13.04 -4.35 -9.99
N ALA A 2 13.36 -4.17 -8.71
CA ALA A 2 14.66 -3.67 -8.24
C ALA A 2 15.25 -4.71 -7.28
N MET A 3 16.50 -5.06 -7.47
CA MET A 3 17.21 -6.04 -6.63
C MET A 3 18.56 -5.44 -6.23
N SER A 4 18.96 -5.62 -4.99
CA SER A 4 20.21 -5.07 -4.46
C SER A 4 20.79 -5.99 -3.38
N THR A 5 22.07 -6.30 -3.53
CA THR A 5 22.86 -6.97 -2.49
C THR A 5 23.30 -5.94 -1.46
N CYS A 6 23.03 -6.22 -0.20
CA CYS A 6 23.20 -5.30 0.93
C CYS A 6 24.08 -5.92 2.00
N CYS A 7 24.74 -5.09 2.81
CA CYS A 7 25.54 -5.54 3.94
C CYS A 7 25.18 -4.70 5.18
N ILE A 8 24.82 -5.38 6.28
CA ILE A 8 24.59 -4.76 7.59
C ILE A 8 25.26 -5.66 8.63
N ASN A 9 25.99 -5.09 9.60
CA ASN A 9 26.73 -5.84 10.62
C ASN A 9 27.65 -6.95 10.04
N GLY A 10 28.25 -6.73 8.86
CA GLY A 10 29.07 -7.73 8.16
C GLY A 10 28.29 -8.89 7.53
N LYS A 11 26.96 -8.87 7.58
CA LYS A 11 26.06 -9.89 7.02
C LYS A 11 25.54 -9.43 5.67
N ILE A 12 25.84 -10.21 4.64
CA ILE A 12 25.41 -9.94 3.26
C ILE A 12 24.05 -10.59 3.03
N PHE A 13 23.07 -9.80 2.58
CA PHE A 13 21.71 -10.26 2.29
C PHE A 13 21.21 -9.64 0.98
N GLU A 14 20.17 -10.25 0.40
CA GLU A 14 19.53 -9.74 -0.81
C GLU A 14 18.23 -9.03 -0.44
N TRP A 15 18.05 -7.83 -0.99
CA TRP A 15 16.82 -7.06 -0.89
C TRP A 15 16.22 -6.87 -2.28
N THR A 16 14.95 -7.22 -2.44
CA THR A 16 14.23 -7.15 -3.70
C THR A 16 12.90 -6.45 -3.52
N LEU A 17 12.56 -5.59 -4.47
CA LEU A 17 11.27 -4.92 -4.57
C LEU A 17 10.63 -5.22 -5.93
N ILE A 18 9.45 -5.82 -5.90
CA ILE A 18 8.66 -6.18 -7.08
C ILE A 18 7.35 -5.40 -7.03
N SER A 19 7.01 -4.72 -8.12
CA SER A 19 5.71 -4.08 -8.29
C SER A 19 5.03 -4.67 -9.51
N ARG A 20 3.85 -5.26 -9.34
CA ARG A 20 3.05 -5.90 -10.40
C ARG A 20 1.80 -5.08 -10.65
N ARG A 21 1.60 -4.62 -11.89
CA ARG A 21 0.37 -3.91 -12.29
C ARG A 21 -0.63 -4.88 -12.90
N SER A 22 -1.86 -4.84 -12.41
CA SER A 22 -2.98 -5.62 -12.96
C SER A 22 -3.30 -5.22 -14.42
N CYS A 23 -3.60 -6.22 -15.25
CA CYS A 23 -3.99 -6.04 -16.64
C CYS A 23 -5.50 -5.84 -16.83
N PHE A 24 -6.34 -6.22 -15.84
CA PHE A 24 -7.80 -6.24 -15.98
C PHE A 24 -8.43 -4.87 -16.28
N ARG A 25 -7.90 -3.81 -15.66
CA ARG A 25 -8.40 -2.43 -15.82
C ARG A 25 -7.27 -1.41 -15.83
N ALA A 26 -6.27 -1.66 -16.69
CA ALA A 26 -5.17 -0.73 -16.91
C ALA A 26 -5.58 0.41 -17.86
N GLY A 27 -5.17 1.64 -17.56
CA GLY A 27 -5.35 2.75 -18.49
C GLY A 27 -4.99 4.11 -17.92
N VAL A 28 -4.99 5.10 -18.80
CA VAL A 28 -4.52 6.45 -18.47
C VAL A 28 -5.37 7.09 -17.37
N ARG A 29 -4.70 7.85 -16.50
CA ARG A 29 -5.22 8.37 -15.22
C ARG A 29 -6.60 9.04 -15.29
N TYR A 30 -6.91 9.78 -16.34
CA TYR A 30 -8.21 10.46 -16.46
C TYR A 30 -9.31 9.64 -17.16
N TYR A 31 -8.95 8.59 -17.90
CA TYR A 31 -9.92 7.81 -18.66
C TYR A 31 -10.34 6.54 -17.93
N VAL A 32 -9.50 6.01 -17.04
CA VAL A 32 -9.78 4.76 -16.30
C VAL A 32 -9.67 5.00 -14.80
N ARG A 33 -10.83 5.08 -14.14
CA ARG A 33 -11.02 5.24 -12.70
C ARG A 33 -12.10 4.28 -12.22
N GLY A 34 -12.14 4.04 -10.91
CA GLY A 34 -13.14 3.18 -10.29
C GLY A 34 -12.94 1.70 -10.60
N ILE A 35 -14.02 0.94 -10.47
CA ILE A 35 -14.09 -0.50 -10.80
C ILE A 35 -14.76 -0.75 -12.16
N ASP A 36 -14.55 -1.94 -12.71
CA ASP A 36 -15.41 -2.51 -13.76
C ASP A 36 -16.58 -3.32 -13.15
N THR A 37 -17.37 -3.96 -14.02
CA THR A 37 -18.53 -4.78 -13.63
C THR A 37 -18.16 -6.04 -12.85
N GLU A 38 -16.92 -6.49 -12.96
CA GLU A 38 -16.38 -7.66 -12.25
C GLU A 38 -15.71 -7.26 -10.92
N GLY A 39 -15.66 -5.96 -10.60
CA GLY A 39 -15.05 -5.45 -9.38
C GLY A 39 -13.54 -5.22 -9.47
N HIS A 40 -12.92 -5.27 -10.65
CA HIS A 40 -11.50 -4.95 -10.80
C HIS A 40 -11.26 -3.45 -10.69
N ALA A 41 -10.49 -3.04 -9.67
CA ALA A 41 -10.12 -1.65 -9.50
C ALA A 41 -9.12 -1.21 -10.58
N ALA A 42 -9.35 -0.03 -11.16
CA ALA A 42 -8.47 0.57 -12.14
C ALA A 42 -7.06 0.77 -11.58
N ASN A 43 -6.06 0.47 -12.42
CA ASN A 43 -4.65 0.63 -12.10
C ASN A 43 -4.24 0.02 -10.74
N PHE A 44 -4.75 -1.17 -10.45
CA PHE A 44 -4.36 -1.94 -9.29
C PHE A 44 -2.88 -2.36 -9.41
N VAL A 45 -2.12 -2.14 -8.35
CA VAL A 45 -0.72 -2.52 -8.25
C VAL A 45 -0.50 -3.23 -6.91
N GLU A 46 0.16 -4.36 -6.99
CA GLU A 46 0.69 -5.09 -5.86
C GLU A 46 2.18 -4.82 -5.76
N THR A 47 2.65 -4.42 -4.58
CA THR A 47 4.07 -4.20 -4.30
C THR A 47 4.50 -5.20 -3.24
N GLU A 48 5.55 -5.95 -3.55
CA GLU A 48 6.13 -6.97 -2.71
C GLU A 48 7.59 -6.66 -2.42
N GLN A 49 7.94 -6.63 -1.13
CA GLN A 49 9.30 -6.50 -0.65
C GLN A 49 9.79 -7.84 -0.11
N ILE A 50 10.89 -8.34 -0.68
CA ILE A 50 11.47 -9.63 -0.35
C ILE A 50 12.88 -9.40 0.22
N VAL A 51 13.19 -10.12 1.30
CA VAL A 51 14.53 -10.20 1.86
C VAL A 51 14.97 -11.65 1.98
N GLN A 52 16.22 -11.92 1.61
CA GLN A 52 16.80 -13.25 1.68
C GLN A 52 18.17 -13.19 2.38
N TYR A 53 18.35 -14.05 3.38
CA TYR A 53 19.59 -14.18 4.13
C TYR A 53 19.79 -15.61 4.63
N SER A 54 20.98 -16.18 4.38
CA SER A 54 21.38 -17.52 4.87
C SER A 54 20.34 -18.63 4.65
N GLY A 55 19.69 -18.62 3.48
CA GLY A 55 18.64 -19.58 3.12
C GLY A 55 17.23 -19.19 3.56
N GLY A 56 17.10 -18.38 4.62
CA GLY A 56 15.81 -17.83 5.06
C GLY A 56 15.30 -16.73 4.12
N LYS A 57 13.98 -16.65 3.96
CA LYS A 57 13.30 -15.69 3.08
C LYS A 57 12.11 -15.08 3.79
N ALA A 58 11.92 -13.78 3.64
CA ALA A 58 10.72 -13.10 4.10
C ALA A 58 10.15 -12.20 3.01
N SER A 59 8.82 -12.05 2.99
CA SER A 59 8.12 -11.20 2.03
C SER A 59 7.00 -10.40 2.69
N PHE A 60 6.87 -9.14 2.31
CA PHE A 60 5.79 -8.25 2.74
C PHE A 60 5.09 -7.63 1.53
N VAL A 61 3.78 -7.83 1.44
CA VAL A 61 2.94 -7.41 0.33
C VAL A 61 2.04 -6.24 0.73
N GLN A 62 1.90 -5.27 -0.16
CA GLN A 62 0.98 -4.15 -0.04
C GLN A 62 0.26 -3.90 -1.36
N THR A 63 -0.93 -3.34 -1.29
CA THR A 63 -1.73 -3.07 -2.50
C THR A 63 -2.02 -1.57 -2.63
N ARG A 64 -2.25 -1.14 -3.86
CA ARG A 64 -2.75 0.20 -4.18
C ARG A 64 -3.61 0.13 -5.44
N GLY A 65 -4.53 1.07 -5.59
CA GLY A 65 -5.35 1.14 -6.79
C GLY A 65 -6.34 2.30 -6.75
N SER A 66 -7.19 2.38 -7.76
CA SER A 66 -8.31 3.33 -7.75
C SER A 66 -9.26 3.06 -6.58
N ILE A 67 -10.01 4.09 -6.20
CA ILE A 67 -11.08 3.96 -5.19
C ILE A 67 -12.15 3.01 -5.77
N PRO A 68 -12.51 1.91 -5.08
CA PRO A 68 -13.15 0.76 -5.71
C PRO A 68 -14.68 0.88 -5.86
N PHE A 69 -15.16 1.96 -6.45
CA PHE A 69 -16.57 2.13 -6.83
C PHE A 69 -16.69 2.79 -8.21
N TYR A 70 -17.89 2.86 -8.80
CA TYR A 70 -18.08 3.40 -10.14
C TYR A 70 -18.04 4.93 -10.13
N TRP A 71 -16.91 5.51 -10.53
CA TRP A 71 -16.73 6.94 -10.71
C TRP A 71 -15.85 7.25 -11.91
N SER A 72 -15.96 8.49 -12.41
CA SER A 72 -15.19 8.97 -13.55
C SER A 72 -14.67 10.39 -13.32
N GLN A 73 -13.59 10.74 -14.00
CA GLN A 73 -13.00 12.07 -13.96
C GLN A 73 -12.54 12.44 -15.35
N ARG A 74 -13.50 12.72 -16.24
CA ARG A 74 -13.20 13.03 -17.64
C ARG A 74 -12.42 14.35 -17.75
N PRO A 75 -11.37 14.42 -18.60
CA PRO A 75 -10.67 15.66 -18.86
C PRO A 75 -11.63 16.78 -19.28
N ASN A 76 -11.41 17.99 -18.77
CA ASN A 76 -12.07 19.22 -19.23
C ASN A 76 -11.07 20.38 -19.17
N LEU A 77 -11.49 21.60 -19.53
CA LEU A 77 -10.62 22.78 -19.54
C LEU A 77 -10.09 23.18 -18.15
N LYS A 78 -10.56 22.56 -17.06
CA LYS A 78 -10.08 22.83 -15.70
C LYS A 78 -8.82 22.01 -15.43
N TYR A 79 -7.85 22.64 -14.75
CA TYR A 79 -6.63 21.98 -14.29
C TYR A 79 -6.89 20.69 -13.48
N LYS A 80 -7.97 20.68 -12.68
CA LYS A 80 -8.42 19.51 -11.91
C LYS A 80 -9.92 19.28 -12.12
N PRO A 81 -10.32 18.38 -13.04
CA PRO A 81 -11.73 18.06 -13.25
C PRO A 81 -12.36 17.45 -12.00
N THR A 82 -13.60 17.82 -11.71
CA THR A 82 -14.33 17.28 -10.57
C THR A 82 -14.70 15.81 -10.82
N PRO A 83 -14.47 14.91 -9.85
CA PRO A 83 -14.90 13.52 -9.98
C PRO A 83 -16.43 13.41 -9.94
N LEU A 84 -16.97 12.50 -10.76
CA LEU A 84 -18.39 12.20 -10.88
C LEU A 84 -18.65 10.75 -10.48
N ILE A 85 -19.42 10.56 -9.42
CA ILE A 85 -19.87 9.24 -8.96
C ILE A 85 -21.09 8.84 -9.77
N SER A 86 -21.09 7.63 -10.32
CA SER A 86 -22.25 7.12 -11.07
C SER A 86 -23.43 6.93 -10.12
N LYS A 87 -24.60 7.47 -10.46
CA LYS A 87 -25.83 7.29 -9.66
C LYS A 87 -26.75 6.19 -10.21
N THR A 88 -26.49 5.74 -11.43
CA THR A 88 -27.34 4.79 -12.16
C THR A 88 -26.92 3.33 -11.97
N ILE A 89 -25.72 3.10 -11.44
CA ILE A 89 -25.15 1.76 -11.27
C ILE A 89 -25.19 1.39 -9.78
N ASN A 90 -25.46 0.11 -9.48
CA ASN A 90 -25.37 -0.40 -8.12
C ASN A 90 -23.91 -0.37 -7.64
N GLN A 91 -23.60 0.63 -6.83
CA GLN A 91 -22.26 0.85 -6.28
C GLN A 91 -21.85 -0.26 -5.31
N LEU A 92 -22.79 -0.71 -4.48
CA LEU A 92 -22.51 -1.62 -3.38
C LEU A 92 -22.11 -3.01 -3.88
N ASP A 93 -22.80 -3.50 -4.92
CA ASP A 93 -22.53 -4.80 -5.52
C ASP A 93 -21.08 -4.90 -6.06
N GLY A 94 -20.66 -3.94 -6.90
CA GLY A 94 -19.29 -3.93 -7.42
C GLY A 94 -18.23 -3.73 -6.32
N PHE A 95 -18.54 -2.92 -5.30
CA PHE A 95 -17.66 -2.69 -4.16
C PHE A 95 -17.49 -3.93 -3.28
N GLN A 96 -18.57 -4.66 -3.05
CA GLN A 96 -18.56 -5.91 -2.30
C GLN A 96 -17.75 -6.97 -3.05
N ARG A 97 -18.03 -7.20 -4.34
CA ARG A 97 -17.24 -8.13 -5.18
C ARG A 97 -15.75 -7.80 -5.14
N HIS A 98 -15.41 -6.51 -5.20
CA HIS A 98 -14.04 -6.06 -5.10
C HIS A 98 -13.40 -6.53 -3.79
N PHE A 99 -13.99 -6.19 -2.63
CA PHE A 99 -13.39 -6.54 -1.35
C PHE A 99 -13.47 -8.03 -1.02
N ASP A 100 -14.48 -8.75 -1.48
CA ASP A 100 -14.55 -10.21 -1.36
C ASP A 100 -13.36 -10.85 -2.08
N SER A 101 -13.04 -10.40 -3.30
CA SER A 101 -11.84 -10.86 -4.01
C SER A 101 -10.54 -10.52 -3.27
N GLN A 102 -10.44 -9.32 -2.68
CA GLN A 102 -9.26 -8.91 -1.92
C GLN A 102 -9.09 -9.74 -0.65
N ILE A 103 -10.19 -10.06 0.05
CA ILE A 103 -10.16 -10.86 1.27
C ILE A 103 -9.73 -12.30 0.96
N ILE A 104 -10.22 -12.88 -0.13
CA ILE A 104 -9.83 -14.22 -0.56
C ILE A 104 -8.34 -14.29 -0.91
N LEU A 105 -7.80 -13.26 -1.58
CA LEU A 105 -6.42 -13.25 -2.05
C LEU A 105 -5.40 -12.83 -0.97
N TYR A 106 -5.78 -11.92 -0.08
CA TYR A 106 -4.85 -11.19 0.78
C TYR A 106 -5.25 -11.15 2.25
N GLY A 107 -6.36 -11.79 2.63
CA GLY A 107 -6.88 -11.74 3.99
C GLY A 107 -7.42 -10.36 4.38
N LYS A 108 -7.24 -9.99 5.65
CA LYS A 108 -7.78 -8.74 6.21
C LYS A 108 -7.32 -7.52 5.42
N GLN A 109 -8.20 -6.54 5.24
CA GLN A 109 -7.95 -5.35 4.43
C GLN A 109 -7.97 -4.11 5.30
N VAL A 110 -6.86 -3.36 5.34
CA VAL A 110 -6.83 -2.01 5.91
C VAL A 110 -6.66 -1.00 4.79
N ILE A 111 -7.70 -0.20 4.57
CA ILE A 111 -7.74 0.87 3.57
C ILE A 111 -7.16 2.14 4.20
N LEU A 112 -6.04 2.60 3.65
CA LEU A 112 -5.40 3.87 3.99
C LEU A 112 -5.78 4.90 2.92
N ASN A 113 -6.80 5.69 3.21
CA ASN A 113 -7.28 6.70 2.29
C ASN A 113 -6.59 8.04 2.52
N LEU A 114 -5.72 8.44 1.58
CA LEU A 114 -4.92 9.67 1.63
C LEU A 114 -5.55 10.83 0.85
N VAL A 115 -6.82 10.68 0.46
CA VAL A 115 -7.59 11.66 -0.31
C VAL A 115 -7.82 12.94 0.52
N ASN A 116 -7.81 14.08 -0.15
CA ASN A 116 -8.01 15.38 0.49
C ASN A 116 -9.44 15.49 1.00
N GLN A 117 -9.59 15.82 2.28
CA GLN A 117 -10.90 16.02 2.92
C GLN A 117 -11.53 17.39 2.59
N LYS A 118 -10.89 18.16 1.69
CA LYS A 118 -11.33 19.47 1.21
C LYS A 118 -11.32 19.53 -0.31
N GLY A 119 -12.13 20.42 -0.85
CA GLY A 119 -12.21 20.67 -2.29
C GLY A 119 -12.91 19.56 -3.06
N CYS A 120 -12.49 19.35 -4.31
CA CYS A 120 -13.17 18.47 -5.25
C CYS A 120 -13.07 16.97 -4.94
N GLU A 121 -12.16 16.54 -4.06
CA GLU A 121 -12.03 15.12 -3.69
C GLU A 121 -12.93 14.71 -2.52
N LYS A 122 -13.43 15.68 -1.74
CA LYS A 122 -14.27 15.42 -0.56
C LYS A 122 -15.48 14.52 -0.83
N PRO A 123 -16.25 14.70 -1.93
CA PRO A 123 -17.37 13.82 -2.22
C PRO A 123 -16.97 12.35 -2.43
N LEU A 124 -15.78 12.09 -2.98
CA LEU A 124 -15.26 10.72 -3.15
C LEU A 124 -14.87 10.10 -1.80
N GLU A 125 -14.23 10.89 -0.94
CA GLU A 125 -13.86 10.45 0.40
C GLU A 125 -15.09 10.07 1.22
N GLN A 126 -16.11 10.94 1.24
CA GLN A 126 -17.37 10.70 1.95
C GLN A 126 -18.11 9.48 1.41
N ALA A 127 -18.17 9.34 0.08
CA ALA A 127 -18.77 8.16 -0.54
C ALA A 127 -18.01 6.88 -0.18
N PHE A 128 -16.68 6.90 -0.17
CA PHE A 128 -15.88 5.74 0.20
C PHE A 128 -16.12 5.33 1.66
N ALA A 129 -16.06 6.29 2.58
CA ALA A 129 -16.33 6.06 3.99
C ALA A 129 -17.74 5.47 4.22
N GLN A 130 -18.75 6.02 3.53
CA GLN A 130 -20.11 5.51 3.60
C GLN A 130 -20.23 4.09 3.03
N MET A 131 -19.55 3.78 1.93
CA MET A 131 -19.59 2.44 1.33
C MET A 131 -18.92 1.39 2.22
N VAL A 132 -17.80 1.71 2.87
CA VAL A 132 -17.18 0.79 3.85
C VAL A 132 -18.11 0.58 5.05
N SER A 133 -18.72 1.66 5.56
CA SER A 133 -19.70 1.58 6.65
C SER A 133 -20.89 0.70 6.29
N ASN A 134 -21.43 0.85 5.07
CA ASN A 134 -22.55 0.06 4.58
C ASN A 134 -22.19 -1.42 4.31
N LEU A 135 -20.95 -1.70 3.89
CA LEU A 135 -20.46 -3.06 3.72
C LEU A 135 -20.45 -3.81 5.06
N ASN A 136 -20.20 -3.08 6.17
CA ASN A 136 -20.23 -3.59 7.55
C ASN A 136 -19.50 -4.95 7.70
N ASN A 137 -18.33 -5.07 7.08
CA ASN A 137 -17.53 -6.29 7.09
C ASN A 137 -16.34 -6.12 8.03
N GLY A 138 -16.26 -6.94 9.08
CA GLY A 138 -15.19 -6.90 10.08
C GLY A 138 -13.78 -7.19 9.52
N MET A 139 -13.68 -7.73 8.31
CA MET A 139 -12.41 -7.97 7.62
C MET A 139 -11.88 -6.73 6.87
N VAL A 140 -12.68 -5.65 6.78
CA VAL A 140 -12.32 -4.42 6.07
C VAL A 140 -12.36 -3.23 7.03
N ARG A 141 -11.20 -2.59 7.23
CA ARG A 141 -11.08 -1.39 8.07
C ARG A 141 -10.69 -0.19 7.23
N TYR A 142 -11.33 0.94 7.48
CA TYR A 142 -11.08 2.19 6.77
C TYR A 142 -10.45 3.24 7.68
N ILE A 143 -9.36 3.84 7.22
CA ILE A 143 -8.63 4.89 7.90
C ILE A 143 -8.43 6.05 6.93
N ALA A 144 -9.09 7.17 7.20
CA ALA A 144 -8.90 8.41 6.45
C ALA A 144 -7.77 9.22 7.08
N PHE A 145 -6.81 9.65 6.27
CA PHE A 145 -5.69 10.49 6.70
C PHE A 145 -5.51 11.66 5.73
N ASP A 146 -5.84 12.87 6.17
CA ASP A 146 -5.68 14.08 5.36
C ASP A 146 -4.20 14.48 5.28
N PHE A 147 -3.51 13.93 4.29
CA PHE A 147 -2.09 14.17 4.07
C PHE A 147 -1.74 15.66 3.92
N HIS A 148 -2.60 16.47 3.27
CA HIS A 148 -2.30 17.89 3.03
C HIS A 148 -2.43 18.72 4.29
N LYS A 149 -3.43 18.41 5.13
CA LYS A 149 -3.58 19.05 6.43
C LYS A 149 -2.45 18.65 7.36
N GLU A 150 -2.20 17.36 7.50
CA GLU A 150 -1.31 16.81 8.52
C GLU A 150 0.17 17.02 8.16
N CYS A 151 0.58 16.83 6.90
CA CYS A 151 1.98 16.95 6.47
C CYS A 151 2.35 18.34 5.89
N SER A 152 1.49 19.35 6.06
CA SER A 152 1.84 20.73 5.71
C SER A 152 3.09 21.19 6.48
N ARG A 153 3.96 21.98 5.82
CA ARG A 153 5.21 22.54 6.39
C ARG A 153 6.29 21.50 6.75
N MET A 154 6.47 20.46 5.94
CA MET A 154 7.48 19.39 6.14
C MET A 154 7.35 18.65 7.49
N ARG A 155 6.14 18.58 8.03
CA ARG A 155 5.86 17.81 9.26
C ARG A 155 5.72 16.32 8.98
N TRP A 156 6.86 15.69 8.69
CA TRP A 156 6.97 14.25 8.50
C TRP A 156 6.67 13.46 9.79
N ASP A 157 6.81 14.11 10.96
CA ASP A 157 6.40 13.62 12.27
C ASP A 157 4.92 13.19 12.30
N ARG A 158 4.07 13.78 11.47
CA ARG A 158 2.65 13.45 11.40
C ARG A 158 2.36 12.14 10.67
N LEU A 159 3.28 11.64 9.86
CA LEU A 159 3.16 10.30 9.29
C LEU A 159 3.36 9.22 10.35
N GLN A 160 4.15 9.52 11.38
CA GLN A 160 4.32 8.62 12.52
C GLN A 160 2.99 8.36 13.21
N ILE A 161 2.09 9.36 13.29
CA ILE A 161 0.73 9.17 13.83
C ILE A 161 -0.03 8.08 13.06
N LEU A 162 0.06 8.09 11.73
CA LEU A 162 -0.60 7.08 10.91
C LEU A 162 0.05 5.70 11.11
N VAL A 163 1.39 5.65 11.11
CA VAL A 163 2.15 4.41 11.34
C VAL A 163 1.83 3.82 12.72
N ASP A 164 1.77 4.65 13.75
CA ASP A 164 1.44 4.25 15.11
C ASP A 164 -0.01 3.75 15.19
N ALA A 165 -0.95 4.45 14.56
CA ALA A 165 -2.36 4.06 14.51
C ALA A 165 -2.60 2.72 13.80
N VAL A 166 -1.68 2.29 12.93
CA VAL A 166 -1.77 1.00 12.22
C VAL A 166 -0.77 -0.04 12.71
N SER A 167 0.05 0.28 13.72
CA SER A 167 1.13 -0.59 14.19
C SER A 167 0.61 -1.93 14.71
N GLU A 168 -0.41 -1.93 15.55
CA GLU A 168 -1.05 -3.14 16.07
C GLU A 168 -1.63 -4.01 14.95
N MET A 169 -2.27 -3.40 13.96
CA MET A 169 -2.80 -4.12 12.79
C MET A 169 -1.69 -4.69 11.92
N GLN A 170 -0.56 -3.99 11.78
CA GLN A 170 0.58 -4.47 11.03
C GLN A 170 1.24 -5.66 11.72
N ASP A 171 1.34 -5.62 13.05
CA ASP A 171 1.86 -6.72 13.84
C ASP A 171 0.93 -7.95 13.78
N GLU A 172 -0.39 -7.73 13.78
CA GLU A 172 -1.41 -8.78 13.57
C GLU A 172 -1.34 -9.39 12.16
N PHE A 173 -1.12 -8.58 11.13
CA PHE A 173 -1.04 -9.07 9.74
C PHE A 173 0.24 -9.83 9.46
N GLY A 174 1.32 -9.49 10.17
CA GLY A 174 2.63 -10.09 10.00
C GLY A 174 3.18 -9.93 8.59
N TYR A 175 3.96 -10.91 8.19
CA TYR A 175 4.58 -11.04 6.88
C TYR A 175 4.88 -12.51 6.61
N PHE A 176 5.10 -12.86 5.35
CA PHE A 176 5.51 -14.21 5.02
C PHE A 176 6.95 -14.45 5.47
N LEU A 177 7.22 -15.58 6.13
CA LEU A 177 8.56 -15.98 6.57
C LEU A 177 8.77 -17.48 6.38
N VAL A 178 9.90 -17.83 5.77
CA VAL A 178 10.40 -19.19 5.62
C VAL A 178 11.83 -19.27 6.14
N ASP A 179 12.13 -20.34 6.87
CA ASP A 179 13.48 -20.61 7.36
C ASP A 179 14.41 -21.20 6.28
N SER A 180 15.66 -21.49 6.68
CA SER A 180 16.66 -22.07 5.78
C SER A 180 16.34 -23.48 5.31
N GLU A 181 15.45 -24.20 6.00
CA GLU A 181 15.02 -25.55 5.65
C GLU A 181 13.78 -25.55 4.73
N GLY A 182 13.23 -24.37 4.44
CA GLY A 182 12.05 -24.20 3.60
C GLY A 182 10.73 -24.34 4.37
N LYS A 183 10.76 -24.45 5.70
CA LYS A 183 9.55 -24.51 6.51
C LYS A 183 8.94 -23.11 6.64
N VAL A 184 7.64 -23.02 6.36
CA VAL A 184 6.88 -21.78 6.56
C VAL A 184 6.70 -21.54 8.06
N LEU A 185 7.18 -20.40 8.52
CA LEU A 185 7.07 -19.96 9.91
C LEU A 185 5.89 -18.99 10.11
N GLU A 186 5.58 -18.17 9.10
CA GLU A 186 4.52 -17.17 9.15
C GLU A 186 3.87 -16.99 7.78
N HIS A 187 2.57 -16.69 7.79
CA HIS A 187 1.83 -16.17 6.65
C HIS A 187 1.45 -14.72 6.88
N GLN A 188 1.32 -13.95 5.80
CA GLN A 188 0.76 -12.61 5.89
C GLN A 188 -0.77 -12.70 5.85
N GLU A 189 -1.44 -12.34 6.94
CA GLU A 189 -2.89 -12.53 7.14
C GLU A 189 -3.74 -11.30 6.75
N GLY A 190 -3.09 -10.24 6.28
CA GLY A 190 -3.75 -9.03 5.84
C GLY A 190 -2.85 -8.10 5.04
N THR A 191 -3.46 -7.13 4.36
CA THR A 191 -2.73 -6.14 3.56
C THR A 191 -3.22 -4.72 3.80
N PHE A 192 -2.29 -3.78 3.65
CA PHE A 192 -2.59 -2.36 3.61
C PHE A 192 -2.82 -1.93 2.17
N ARG A 193 -4.05 -1.50 1.88
CA ARG A 193 -4.43 -0.91 0.61
C ARG A 193 -4.33 0.61 0.69
N SER A 194 -3.38 1.19 -0.01
CA SER A 194 -3.27 2.66 -0.09
C SER A 194 -4.08 3.24 -1.25
N ASN A 195 -4.89 4.26 -0.97
CA ASN A 195 -5.67 4.98 -1.96
C ASN A 195 -5.23 6.45 -2.01
N CYS A 196 -4.97 6.94 -3.23
CA CYS A 196 -4.72 8.34 -3.51
C CYS A 196 -5.28 8.69 -4.88
N MET A 197 -5.90 9.87 -4.98
CA MET A 197 -6.49 10.32 -6.24
C MET A 197 -5.41 10.70 -7.26
N ASP A 198 -4.41 11.50 -6.85
CA ASP A 198 -3.60 12.29 -7.79
C ASP A 198 -2.08 12.35 -7.56
N CYS A 199 -1.50 11.71 -6.54
CA CYS A 199 -0.03 11.61 -6.51
C CYS A 199 0.47 10.27 -5.97
N LEU A 200 1.29 9.65 -6.82
CA LEU A 200 2.06 8.45 -6.52
C LEU A 200 2.97 8.69 -5.32
N ASP A 201 3.49 9.92 -5.18
CA ASP A 201 4.43 10.28 -4.12
C ASP A 201 3.85 10.04 -2.72
N ARG A 202 2.59 10.40 -2.47
CA ARG A 202 1.93 10.18 -1.16
C ARG A 202 1.81 8.71 -0.81
N THR A 203 1.34 7.89 -1.75
CA THR A 203 1.19 6.44 -1.54
C THR A 203 2.55 5.77 -1.41
N ASN A 204 3.54 6.22 -2.17
CA ASN A 204 4.89 5.66 -2.12
C ASN A 204 5.55 5.89 -0.76
N VAL A 205 5.34 7.07 -0.16
CA VAL A 205 5.83 7.37 1.18
C VAL A 205 5.22 6.43 2.22
N ILE A 206 3.89 6.28 2.25
CA ILE A 206 3.23 5.41 3.22
C ILE A 206 3.61 3.93 3.01
N GLN A 207 3.64 3.46 1.76
CA GLN A 207 4.08 2.09 1.46
C GLN A 207 5.52 1.87 1.94
N SER A 208 6.42 2.81 1.65
CA SER A 208 7.82 2.74 2.12
C SER A 208 7.92 2.68 3.65
N LEU A 209 7.15 3.48 4.39
CA LEU A 209 7.18 3.46 5.86
C LEU A 209 6.72 2.12 6.43
N LEU A 210 5.62 1.58 5.92
CA LEU A 210 5.09 0.28 6.36
C LEU A 210 6.05 -0.85 5.97
N ALA A 211 6.55 -0.87 4.75
CA ALA A 211 7.54 -1.84 4.28
C ALA A 211 8.80 -1.79 5.13
N ARG A 212 9.30 -0.59 5.48
CA ARG A 212 10.46 -0.41 6.35
C ARG A 212 10.26 -0.98 7.75
N ARG A 213 9.06 -0.82 8.34
CA ARG A 213 8.74 -1.44 9.63
C ARG A 213 8.78 -2.97 9.55
N SER A 214 8.15 -3.56 8.52
CA SER A 214 8.21 -5.01 8.27
C SER A 214 9.65 -5.48 8.04
N LEU A 215 10.42 -4.77 7.22
CA LEU A 215 11.82 -5.09 6.94
C LEU A 215 12.68 -5.11 8.20
N ASN A 216 12.47 -4.16 9.12
CA ASN A 216 13.19 -4.13 10.38
C ASN A 216 12.96 -5.42 11.19
N SER A 217 11.69 -5.83 11.32
CA SER A 217 11.31 -7.07 11.98
C SER A 217 11.88 -8.31 11.27
N GLN A 218 11.78 -8.35 9.93
CA GLN A 218 12.30 -9.45 9.11
C GLN A 218 13.83 -9.60 9.28
N LEU A 219 14.58 -8.51 9.20
CA LEU A 219 16.04 -8.54 9.37
C LEU A 219 16.45 -8.92 10.79
N GLN A 220 15.66 -8.55 11.81
CA GLN A 220 15.89 -9.01 13.18
C GLN A 220 15.63 -10.51 13.31
N ARG A 221 14.54 -11.04 12.75
CA ARG A 221 14.22 -12.48 12.77
C ARG A 221 15.21 -13.33 11.97
N LEU A 222 15.71 -12.81 10.85
CA LEU A 222 16.78 -13.44 10.07
C LEU A 222 18.17 -13.26 10.72
N GLY A 223 18.26 -12.53 11.84
CA GLY A 223 19.49 -12.30 12.58
C GLY A 223 20.47 -11.33 11.91
N VAL A 224 20.07 -10.60 10.87
CA VAL A 224 20.90 -9.57 10.22
C VAL A 224 21.04 -8.35 11.14
N LEU A 225 19.95 -7.93 11.77
CA LEU A 225 19.93 -6.85 12.76
C LEU A 225 19.92 -7.40 14.18
N HIS A 226 20.62 -6.72 15.09
CA HIS A 226 20.51 -6.99 16.52
C HIS A 226 19.20 -6.42 17.09
N MET A 227 18.76 -6.98 18.22
CA MET A 227 17.59 -6.45 18.94
C MET A 227 17.78 -4.97 19.28
N GLY A 228 16.78 -4.16 18.97
CA GLY A 228 16.81 -2.71 19.18
C GLY A 228 17.49 -1.89 18.09
N GLN A 229 18.28 -2.51 17.21
CA GLN A 229 18.84 -1.79 16.04
C GLN A 229 17.76 -1.49 15.02
N LYS A 230 17.88 -0.32 14.38
CA LYS A 230 16.99 0.12 13.31
C LYS A 230 17.69 0.14 11.96
N VAL A 231 16.96 -0.25 10.92
CA VAL A 231 17.39 -0.11 9.52
C VAL A 231 17.77 1.35 9.19
N GLU A 232 17.05 2.31 9.76
CA GLU A 232 17.21 3.76 9.52
C GLU A 232 18.58 4.29 9.96
N GLU A 233 19.21 3.62 10.92
CA GLU A 233 20.52 3.98 11.45
C GLU A 233 21.66 3.50 10.53
N GLN A 234 21.35 2.64 9.55
CA GLN A 234 22.30 2.08 8.61
C GLN A 234 22.38 2.95 7.34
N ALA A 235 23.25 3.95 7.35
CA ALA A 235 23.31 5.00 6.32
C ALA A 235 23.44 4.48 4.87
N ASP A 236 24.28 3.47 4.65
CA ASP A 236 24.51 2.89 3.32
C ASP A 236 23.26 2.18 2.80
N PHE A 237 22.60 1.41 3.68
CA PHE A 237 21.35 0.74 3.33
C PHE A 237 20.24 1.75 3.09
N GLU A 238 20.10 2.78 3.95
CA GLU A 238 19.04 3.78 3.82
C GLU A 238 19.12 4.54 2.49
N LYS A 239 20.34 4.87 2.04
CA LYS A 239 20.55 5.50 0.73
C LYS A 239 20.11 4.57 -0.41
N MET A 240 20.47 3.29 -0.36
CA MET A 240 20.05 2.29 -1.33
C MET A 240 18.53 2.10 -1.32
N TYR A 241 17.94 1.97 -0.13
CA TYR A 241 16.52 1.75 0.10
C TYR A 241 15.67 2.86 -0.52
N LYS A 242 16.02 4.13 -0.26
CA LYS A 242 15.32 5.29 -0.86
C LYS A 242 15.39 5.27 -2.39
N ASN A 243 16.56 4.93 -2.95
CA ASN A 243 16.74 4.83 -4.40
C ASN A 243 15.94 3.67 -5.01
N GLY A 244 15.94 2.51 -4.35
CA GLY A 244 15.21 1.32 -4.77
C GLY A 244 13.70 1.50 -4.71
N GLN A 245 13.18 2.08 -3.63
CA GLN A 245 11.76 2.44 -3.50
C GLN A 245 11.33 3.45 -4.56
N GLY A 246 12.15 4.48 -4.80
CA GLY A 246 11.89 5.45 -5.86
C GLY A 246 11.78 4.81 -7.25
N LYS A 247 12.70 3.89 -7.61
CA LYS A 247 12.70 3.20 -8.91
C LYS A 247 11.62 2.13 -9.04
N GLY A 248 11.41 1.31 -8.01
CA GLY A 248 10.47 0.18 -8.04
C GLY A 248 9.00 0.60 -7.97
N LEU A 249 8.70 1.72 -7.30
CA LEU A 249 7.33 2.25 -7.21
C LEU A 249 6.95 3.16 -8.37
N SER A 250 7.93 3.83 -9.00
CA SER A 250 7.72 4.66 -10.19
C SER A 250 7.61 3.84 -11.47
N GLY A 251 8.43 2.78 -11.62
CA GLY A 251 8.43 1.91 -12.80
C GLY A 251 7.19 1.02 -12.98
N ALA A 252 6.24 1.07 -12.05
CA ALA A 252 4.97 0.33 -12.11
C ALA A 252 3.83 1.09 -12.80
N TRP A 253 4.10 2.28 -13.34
CA TRP A 253 3.12 3.17 -13.96
C TRP A 253 3.47 3.48 -15.41
#